data_AF-A0A9D7YLQ9-F1
#
_entry.id   AF-A0A9D7YLQ9-F1
#
_cell.length_a   1.000
_cell.length_b   1.000
_cell.length_c   1.000
_cell.angle_alpha   90.00
_cell.angle_beta   90.00
_cell.angle_gamma   90.00
#
_symmetry.space_group_name_H-M   'P 1'
#
loop_
_entity.id
_entity.type
_entity.pdbx_description
1 polymer ?
#
loop_
_entity_poly.entity_id
_entity_poly.type
_entity_poly.pdbx_seq_one_letter_code
_entity_poly.pdbx_strand_id
1 'polypeptide(L)'
;LVSSIRGGGAGGAAGSLASIASGALGGTAGGQRALGGMQAARGSGGGAANMLAGLLARPELMQSLLSSLLGAAGRPNVSVGGQQVPVSQMLSALSNVAGRAAHEAAEAEGAGEATPEYAELAAEAFGIDPEDAEGRTDALLTLLALTPSIWMNRSAPVNVQISPADPYFPTGEATWDEYDEDFGAEDWDSEDWDSEDWDRADFDESDEVWEAERV
;
A
#
# COMPACT_ATOMS: atom_id res chain seq x y z
N LEU A 1 18.14 -31.61 -41.46
CA LEU A 1 19.08 -31.51 -40.31
C LEU A 1 18.77 -30.21 -39.60
N VAL A 2 17.88 -30.23 -38.62
CA VAL A 2 17.50 -29.05 -37.83
C VAL A 2 18.24 -29.15 -36.51
N SER A 3 19.05 -28.12 -36.24
CA SER A 3 19.93 -28.02 -35.08
C SER A 3 19.14 -27.63 -33.83
N SER A 4 19.18 -28.45 -32.79
CA SER A 4 18.65 -28.10 -31.46
C SER A 4 19.66 -27.22 -30.72
N ILE A 5 19.33 -25.95 -30.52
CA ILE A 5 20.09 -25.07 -29.63
C ILE A 5 19.67 -25.40 -28.18
N ARG A 6 20.48 -26.26 -27.58
CA ARG A 6 20.51 -26.57 -26.15
C ARG A 6 21.38 -25.50 -25.48
N GLY A 7 20.73 -24.43 -25.00
CA GLY A 7 21.38 -23.37 -24.23
C GLY A 7 21.05 -23.52 -22.75
N GLY A 8 21.91 -24.22 -22.01
CA GLY A 8 22.00 -24.08 -20.56
C GLY A 8 22.99 -22.97 -20.22
N GLY A 9 22.59 -22.03 -19.37
CA GLY A 9 23.45 -21.05 -18.70
C GLY A 9 22.85 -20.80 -17.33
N ALA A 10 23.53 -21.21 -16.26
CA ALA A 10 24.45 -20.36 -15.49
C ALA A 10 23.65 -19.26 -14.76
N GLY A 11 23.48 -19.32 -13.44
CA GLY A 11 24.55 -19.44 -12.47
C GLY A 11 24.62 -18.10 -11.74
N GLY A 12 24.32 -18.12 -10.44
CA GLY A 12 23.96 -16.93 -9.67
C GLY A 12 25.01 -15.83 -9.54
N ALA A 13 24.52 -14.62 -9.28
CA ALA A 13 25.32 -13.48 -8.83
C ALA A 13 24.43 -12.35 -8.24
N ALA A 14 23.49 -12.64 -7.35
CA ALA A 14 22.63 -11.61 -6.72
C ALA A 14 22.72 -11.61 -5.18
N GLY A 15 23.87 -11.97 -4.61
CA GLY A 15 24.01 -12.25 -3.17
C GLY A 15 25.21 -11.61 -2.46
N SER A 16 25.71 -10.45 -2.88
CA SER A 16 26.95 -9.88 -2.29
C SER A 16 26.86 -8.45 -1.72
N LEU A 17 25.68 -7.82 -1.65
CA LEU A 17 25.54 -6.49 -1.01
C LEU A 17 25.00 -6.52 0.44
N ALA A 18 24.61 -7.68 0.96
CA ALA A 18 24.06 -7.80 2.32
C ALA A 18 25.13 -7.86 3.44
N SER A 19 26.42 -7.86 3.10
CA SER A 19 27.47 -8.33 4.02
C SER A 19 28.31 -7.22 4.69
N ILE A 20 28.13 -5.94 4.36
CA ILE A 20 29.05 -4.88 4.85
C ILE A 20 28.41 -3.99 5.95
N ALA A 21 27.10 -4.02 6.15
CA ALA A 21 26.44 -3.19 7.18
C ALA A 21 26.23 -3.89 8.54
N SER A 22 26.52 -5.19 8.68
CA SER A 22 26.21 -5.95 9.91
C SER A 22 27.24 -5.80 11.05
N GLY A 23 28.36 -5.11 10.84
CA GLY A 23 29.45 -5.03 11.83
C GLY A 23 29.27 -4.00 12.94
N ALA A 24 28.58 -2.88 12.67
CA ALA A 24 28.59 -1.73 13.59
C ALA A 24 27.34 -1.60 14.48
N LEU A 25 26.22 -2.24 14.11
CA LEU A 25 24.95 -2.10 14.84
C LEU A 25 24.69 -3.21 15.88
N GLY A 26 25.45 -4.31 15.86
CA GLY A 26 25.22 -5.49 16.70
C GLY A 26 25.72 -5.40 18.15
N GLY A 27 26.47 -4.35 18.49
CA GLY A 27 27.08 -4.19 19.83
C GLY A 27 26.22 -3.46 20.86
N THR A 28 25.10 -2.88 20.47
CA THR A 28 24.21 -2.16 21.41
C THR A 28 23.10 -3.09 21.90
N ALA A 29 22.70 -2.95 23.17
CA ALA A 29 21.58 -3.71 23.74
C ALA A 29 20.25 -3.47 22.97
N GLY A 30 20.13 -2.34 22.26
CA GLY A 30 19.03 -2.08 21.32
C GLY A 30 19.15 -2.86 20.01
N GLY A 31 20.35 -2.98 19.45
CA GLY A 31 20.63 -3.73 18.23
C GLY A 31 20.38 -5.24 18.37
N GLN A 32 20.67 -5.83 19.54
CA GLN A 32 20.39 -7.24 19.79
C GLN A 32 18.89 -7.55 19.91
N ARG A 33 18.05 -6.60 20.38
CA ARG A 33 16.59 -6.75 20.36
C ARG A 33 15.99 -6.58 18.96
N ALA A 34 16.54 -5.67 18.15
CA ALA A 34 16.13 -5.49 16.76
C ALA A 34 16.49 -6.71 15.89
N LEU A 35 17.69 -7.27 16.05
CA LEU A 35 18.09 -8.49 15.34
C LEU A 35 17.34 -9.74 15.82
N GLY A 36 17.05 -9.84 17.13
CA GLY A 36 16.27 -10.95 17.70
C GLY A 36 14.85 -11.03 17.14
N GLY A 37 14.21 -9.88 16.85
CA GLY A 37 12.91 -9.82 16.18
C GLY A 37 12.96 -10.24 14.70
N MET A 38 14.03 -9.87 13.98
CA MET A 38 14.18 -10.22 12.56
C MET A 38 14.50 -11.71 12.34
N GLN A 39 15.18 -12.36 13.29
CA GLN A 39 15.55 -13.77 13.16
C GLN A 39 14.39 -14.72 13.47
N ALA A 40 13.41 -14.29 14.29
CA ALA A 40 12.14 -15.01 14.48
C ALA A 40 11.20 -14.91 13.26
N ALA A 41 11.39 -13.92 12.38
CA ALA A 41 10.59 -13.75 11.16
C ALA A 41 11.09 -14.57 9.96
N ARG A 42 12.27 -15.21 10.05
CA ARG A 42 12.83 -16.03 8.95
C ARG A 42 12.49 -17.53 9.04
N GLY A 43 11.81 -17.97 10.11
CA GLY A 43 11.56 -19.39 10.39
C GLY A 43 10.10 -19.85 10.26
N SER A 44 9.16 -18.97 9.92
CA SER A 44 7.75 -19.32 9.76
C SER A 44 7.30 -18.86 8.38
N GLY A 45 6.82 -19.80 7.56
CA GLY A 45 6.33 -19.59 6.20
C GLY A 45 5.14 -18.64 6.13
N GLY A 46 5.39 -17.36 6.37
CA GLY A 46 4.45 -16.29 6.08
C GLY A 46 4.75 -15.78 4.68
N GLY A 47 4.00 -16.26 3.69
CA GLY A 47 4.08 -15.80 2.31
C GLY A 47 4.02 -14.28 2.15
N ALA A 48 4.39 -13.77 0.99
CA ALA A 48 4.27 -12.36 0.62
C ALA A 48 2.84 -11.83 0.83
N ALA A 49 1.82 -12.68 0.75
CA ALA A 49 0.44 -12.36 1.12
C ALA A 49 0.30 -11.93 2.60
N ASN A 50 0.98 -12.61 3.54
CA ASN A 50 0.97 -12.22 4.96
C ASN A 50 1.75 -10.91 5.19
N MET A 51 2.82 -10.68 4.44
CA MET A 51 3.54 -9.40 4.47
C MET A 51 2.66 -8.25 3.95
N LEU A 52 1.91 -8.49 2.87
CA LEU A 52 0.97 -7.53 2.31
C LEU A 52 -0.14 -7.22 3.33
N ALA A 53 -0.74 -8.24 3.93
CA ALA A 53 -1.76 -8.06 4.97
C ALA A 53 -1.22 -7.27 6.17
N GLY A 54 0.01 -7.56 6.59
CA GLY A 54 0.69 -6.82 7.65
C GLY A 54 0.94 -5.35 7.28
N LEU A 55 1.32 -5.05 6.03
CA LEU A 55 1.50 -3.69 5.54
C LEU A 55 0.19 -2.91 5.44
N LEU A 56 -0.89 -3.54 4.97
CA LEU A 56 -2.21 -2.92 4.88
C LEU A 56 -2.80 -2.58 6.26
N ALA A 57 -2.44 -3.34 7.30
CA ALA A 57 -2.84 -3.05 8.66
C ALA A 57 -2.10 -1.85 9.30
N ARG A 58 -1.09 -1.28 8.63
CA ARG A 58 -0.29 -0.18 9.17
C ARG A 58 -0.95 1.17 8.92
N PRO A 59 -1.18 2.00 9.96
CA PRO A 59 -1.76 3.33 9.79
C PRO A 59 -0.87 4.26 8.95
N GLU A 60 0.45 4.07 8.97
CA GLU A 60 1.38 4.90 8.20
C GLU A 60 1.22 4.68 6.69
N LEU A 61 0.87 3.46 6.27
CA LEU A 61 0.58 3.17 4.87
C LEU A 61 -0.70 3.87 4.42
N MET A 62 -1.77 3.84 5.24
CA MET A 62 -3.00 4.57 4.96
C MET A 62 -2.76 6.09 4.85
N GLN A 63 -1.94 6.66 5.75
CA GLN A 63 -1.56 8.07 5.67
C GLN A 63 -0.82 8.38 4.37
N SER A 64 0.09 7.49 3.93
CA SER A 64 0.80 7.66 2.67
C SER A 64 -0.13 7.60 1.45
N LEU A 65 -1.13 6.71 1.46
CA LEU A 65 -2.14 6.59 0.39
C LEU A 65 -3.04 7.84 0.34
N LEU A 66 -3.53 8.30 1.49
CA LEU A 66 -4.30 9.53 1.58
C LEU A 66 -3.49 10.73 1.09
N SER A 67 -2.22 10.81 1.50
CA SER A 67 -1.32 11.87 1.05
C SER A 67 -1.11 11.85 -0.46
N SER A 68 -0.91 10.66 -1.03
CA SER A 68 -0.82 10.49 -2.49
C SER A 68 -2.10 10.92 -3.21
N LEU A 69 -3.27 10.68 -2.60
CA LEU A 69 -4.56 11.07 -3.16
C LEU A 69 -4.76 12.60 -3.14
N LEU A 70 -4.21 13.30 -2.15
CA LEU A 70 -4.18 14.76 -2.10
C LEU A 70 -3.20 15.38 -3.11
N GLY A 71 -2.34 14.58 -3.75
CA GLY A 71 -1.36 15.05 -4.72
C GLY A 71 -0.40 16.08 -4.10
N ALA A 72 -0.30 17.26 -4.71
CA ALA A 72 0.56 18.35 -4.23
C ALA A 72 0.14 18.93 -2.87
N ALA A 73 -1.14 18.81 -2.48
CA ALA A 73 -1.63 19.24 -1.17
C ALA A 73 -1.29 18.23 -0.06
N GLY A 74 -0.80 17.03 -0.42
CA GLY A 74 -0.41 15.99 0.52
C GLY A 74 0.97 16.24 1.14
N ARG A 75 1.22 15.62 2.29
CA ARG A 75 2.56 15.61 2.90
C ARG A 75 3.49 14.68 2.10
N PRO A 76 4.65 15.16 1.63
CA PRO A 76 5.55 14.32 0.83
C PRO A 76 6.25 13.22 1.66
N ASN A 77 6.27 13.36 3.00
CA ASN A 77 6.92 12.45 3.92
C ASN A 77 5.98 12.03 5.06
N VAL A 78 6.06 10.76 5.46
CA VAL A 78 5.31 10.17 6.59
C VAL A 78 6.31 9.72 7.65
N SER A 79 5.99 9.95 8.93
CA SER A 79 6.85 9.55 10.04
C SER A 79 6.62 8.08 10.38
N VAL A 80 7.66 7.25 10.29
CA VAL A 80 7.61 5.82 10.62
C VAL A 80 8.67 5.55 11.69
N GLY A 81 8.23 5.27 12.92
CA GLY A 81 9.16 5.04 14.04
C GLY A 81 10.10 6.21 14.33
N GLY A 82 9.66 7.45 14.07
CA GLY A 82 10.46 8.67 14.24
C GLY A 82 11.37 9.02 13.06
N GLN A 83 11.38 8.20 12.00
CA GLN A 83 12.10 8.50 10.77
C GLN A 83 11.14 9.03 9.70
N GLN A 84 11.53 10.09 8.99
CA GLN A 84 10.77 10.59 7.85
C GLN A 84 11.03 9.71 6.63
N VAL A 85 9.97 9.11 6.10
CA VAL A 85 10.02 8.24 4.92
C VAL A 85 9.19 8.89 3.79
N PRO A 86 9.75 9.01 2.57
CA PRO A 86 9.00 9.55 1.43
C PRO A 86 7.80 8.66 1.06
N VAL A 87 6.66 9.29 0.72
CA VAL A 87 5.45 8.57 0.28
C VAL A 87 5.74 7.67 -0.92
N SER A 88 6.55 8.13 -1.88
CA SER A 88 6.95 7.34 -3.05
C SER A 88 7.66 6.03 -2.70
N GLN A 89 8.46 6.01 -1.64
CA GLN A 89 9.15 4.80 -1.17
C GLN A 89 8.17 3.82 -0.51
N MET A 90 7.18 4.33 0.25
CA MET A 90 6.10 3.51 0.82
C MET A 90 5.26 2.83 -0.27
N LEU A 91 4.88 3.57 -1.32
CA LEU A 91 4.13 3.04 -2.45
C LEU A 91 4.95 2.04 -3.27
N SER A 92 6.24 2.31 -3.47
CA SER A 92 7.15 1.37 -4.14
C SER A 92 7.30 0.06 -3.36
N ALA A 93 7.39 0.14 -2.02
CA ALA A 93 7.43 -1.05 -1.17
C ALA A 93 6.12 -1.85 -1.25
N LEU A 94 4.96 -1.16 -1.21
CA LEU A 94 3.65 -1.78 -1.38
C LEU A 94 3.53 -2.52 -2.72
N SER A 95 3.89 -1.86 -3.82
CA SER A 95 3.86 -2.45 -5.16
C SER A 95 4.72 -3.71 -5.26
N ASN A 96 5.95 -3.67 -4.74
CA ASN A 96 6.85 -4.82 -4.74
C ASN A 96 6.30 -6.00 -3.93
N VAL A 97 5.71 -5.74 -2.76
CA VAL A 97 5.13 -6.80 -1.91
C VAL A 97 3.85 -7.35 -2.55
N ALA A 98 3.00 -6.49 -3.10
CA ALA A 98 1.80 -6.91 -3.81
C ALA A 98 2.11 -7.78 -5.03
N GLY A 99 3.11 -7.40 -5.84
CA GLY A 99 3.55 -8.19 -7.00
C GLY A 99 4.08 -9.57 -6.59
N ARG A 100 4.85 -9.64 -5.50
CA ARG A 100 5.29 -10.94 -4.96
C ARG A 100 4.14 -11.78 -4.42
N ALA A 101 3.18 -11.16 -3.74
CA ALA A 101 2.00 -11.85 -3.23
C ALA A 101 1.13 -12.39 -4.36
N ALA A 102 0.92 -11.62 -5.43
CA ALA A 102 0.19 -12.05 -6.62
C ALA A 102 0.90 -13.23 -7.32
N HIS A 103 2.22 -13.17 -7.42
CA HIS A 103 3.00 -14.28 -8.00
C HIS A 103 2.90 -15.56 -7.15
N GLU A 104 3.00 -15.45 -5.83
CA GLU A 104 2.86 -16.59 -4.92
C GLU A 104 1.44 -17.18 -4.95
N ALA A 105 0.41 -16.34 -5.05
CA ALA A 105 -0.97 -16.80 -5.21
C ALA A 105 -1.14 -17.59 -6.52
N ALA A 106 -0.61 -17.07 -7.64
CA ALA A 106 -0.66 -17.74 -8.93
C ALA A 106 0.10 -19.08 -8.94
N GLU A 107 1.22 -19.17 -8.21
CA GLU A 107 1.95 -20.44 -8.04
C GLU A 107 1.17 -21.44 -7.16
N ALA A 108 0.42 -20.96 -6.18
CA ALA A 108 -0.39 -21.79 -5.29
C ALA A 108 -1.65 -22.35 -5.97
N GLU A 109 -2.28 -21.58 -6.88
CA GLU A 109 -3.52 -21.95 -7.58
C GLU A 109 -3.32 -23.01 -8.68
N GLY A 110 -2.08 -23.22 -9.15
CA GLY A 110 -1.73 -24.41 -9.94
C GLY A 110 -2.51 -24.59 -11.25
N ALA A 111 -2.24 -23.75 -12.26
CA ALA A 111 -2.43 -23.98 -13.71
C ALA A 111 -3.78 -24.51 -14.24
N GLY A 112 -4.84 -24.61 -13.44
CA GLY A 112 -6.07 -25.29 -13.84
C GLY A 112 -7.31 -24.70 -13.22
N GLU A 113 -7.47 -23.38 -13.30
CA GLU A 113 -8.65 -22.72 -12.76
C GLU A 113 -9.59 -22.34 -13.90
N ALA A 114 -10.78 -22.94 -13.87
CA ALA A 114 -11.89 -22.55 -14.71
C ALA A 114 -12.20 -21.06 -14.48
N THR A 115 -12.56 -20.36 -15.55
CA THR A 115 -12.96 -18.95 -15.51
C THR A 115 -13.95 -18.72 -14.36
N PRO A 116 -13.65 -17.84 -13.40
CA PRO A 116 -14.55 -17.59 -12.29
C PRO A 116 -15.91 -17.07 -12.78
N GLU A 117 -17.01 -17.49 -12.14
CA GLU A 117 -18.38 -17.12 -12.52
C GLU A 117 -18.60 -15.59 -12.60
N TYR A 118 -17.90 -14.81 -11.75
CA TYR A 118 -17.96 -13.35 -11.80
C TYR A 118 -17.40 -12.76 -13.10
N ALA A 119 -16.38 -13.40 -13.69
CA ALA A 119 -15.77 -12.95 -14.93
C ALA A 119 -16.69 -13.27 -16.11
N GLU A 120 -17.39 -14.42 -16.08
CA GLU A 120 -18.39 -14.77 -17.08
C GLU A 120 -19.58 -13.79 -17.07
N LEU A 121 -20.09 -13.44 -15.88
CA LEU A 121 -21.15 -12.44 -15.73
C LEU A 121 -20.72 -11.05 -16.21
N ALA A 122 -19.49 -10.65 -15.93
CA ALA A 122 -18.96 -9.38 -16.42
C ALA A 122 -18.78 -9.39 -17.95
N ALA A 123 -18.40 -10.53 -18.53
CA ALA A 123 -18.32 -10.70 -19.98
C ALA A 123 -19.68 -10.53 -20.64
N GLU A 124 -20.73 -11.14 -20.08
CA GLU A 124 -22.10 -11.00 -20.58
C GLU A 124 -22.63 -9.57 -20.43
N ALA A 125 -22.38 -8.92 -19.28
CA ALA A 125 -22.93 -7.61 -18.97
C ALA A 125 -22.21 -6.44 -19.66
N PHE A 126 -20.88 -6.53 -19.80
CA PHE A 126 -20.04 -5.41 -20.24
C PHE A 126 -19.24 -5.72 -21.51
N GLY A 127 -19.33 -6.94 -22.05
CA GLY A 127 -18.57 -7.35 -23.23
C GLY A 127 -17.06 -7.49 -22.96
N ILE A 128 -16.67 -7.66 -21.69
CA ILE A 128 -15.28 -7.83 -21.27
C ILE A 128 -14.84 -9.27 -21.57
N ASP A 129 -13.65 -9.46 -22.16
CA ASP A 129 -13.13 -10.80 -22.41
C ASP A 129 -12.62 -11.44 -21.11
N PRO A 130 -13.22 -12.54 -20.63
CA PRO A 130 -12.80 -13.18 -19.39
C PRO A 130 -11.58 -14.11 -19.58
N GLU A 131 -11.17 -14.42 -20.82
CA GLU A 131 -9.95 -15.18 -21.10
C GLU A 131 -8.70 -14.30 -20.99
N ASP A 132 -8.85 -12.99 -21.16
CA ASP A 132 -7.78 -12.02 -20.98
C ASP A 132 -7.57 -11.65 -19.49
N ALA A 133 -6.30 -11.48 -19.10
CA ALA A 133 -5.94 -11.13 -17.72
C ALA A 133 -6.33 -9.70 -17.36
N GLU A 134 -6.24 -8.77 -18.32
CA GLU A 134 -6.66 -7.38 -18.14
C GLU A 134 -8.18 -7.32 -18.02
N GLY A 135 -8.90 -8.00 -18.91
CA GLY A 135 -10.36 -8.16 -18.83
C GLY A 135 -10.85 -8.74 -17.50
N ARG A 136 -10.22 -9.80 -16.98
CA ARG A 136 -10.57 -10.33 -15.63
C ARG A 136 -10.35 -9.32 -14.50
N THR A 137 -9.32 -8.48 -14.62
CA THR A 137 -9.03 -7.43 -13.63
C THR A 137 -10.11 -6.34 -13.67
N ASP A 138 -10.49 -5.89 -14.87
CA ASP A 138 -11.56 -4.90 -15.05
C ASP A 138 -12.93 -5.43 -14.60
N ALA A 139 -13.23 -6.69 -14.88
CA ALA A 139 -14.41 -7.38 -14.37
C ALA A 139 -14.46 -7.37 -12.84
N LEU A 140 -13.32 -7.66 -12.18
CA LEU A 140 -13.20 -7.67 -10.73
C LEU A 140 -13.33 -6.25 -10.14
N LEU A 141 -12.70 -5.25 -10.76
CA LEU A 141 -12.84 -3.84 -10.35
C LEU A 141 -14.27 -3.36 -10.49
N THR A 142 -14.96 -3.74 -11.57
CA THR A 142 -16.37 -3.44 -11.80
C THR A 142 -17.25 -4.09 -10.74
N LEU A 143 -16.99 -5.35 -10.39
CA LEU A 143 -17.68 -6.04 -9.30
C LEU A 143 -17.45 -5.35 -7.95
N LEU A 144 -16.22 -4.94 -7.65
CA LEU A 144 -15.90 -4.20 -6.43
C LEU A 144 -16.57 -2.82 -6.37
N ALA A 145 -16.71 -2.14 -7.51
CA ALA A 145 -17.41 -0.86 -7.59
C ALA A 145 -18.93 -1.00 -7.44
N LEU A 146 -19.51 -2.07 -7.98
CA LEU A 146 -20.95 -2.38 -7.87
C LEU A 146 -21.33 -2.96 -6.51
N THR A 147 -20.41 -3.64 -5.83
CA THR A 147 -20.66 -4.21 -4.51
C THR A 147 -20.69 -3.08 -3.48
N PRO A 148 -21.85 -2.75 -2.88
CA PRO A 148 -21.90 -1.74 -1.84
C PRO A 148 -20.95 -2.18 -0.72
N SER A 149 -19.97 -1.33 -0.42
CA SER A 149 -18.98 -1.65 0.61
C SER A 149 -19.69 -2.08 1.89
N ILE A 150 -19.23 -3.19 2.48
CA ILE A 150 -19.85 -3.81 3.66
C ILE A 150 -19.97 -2.81 4.82
N TRP A 151 -19.15 -1.76 4.80
CA TRP A 151 -19.17 -0.62 5.71
C TRP A 151 -20.34 0.35 5.47
N MET A 152 -20.79 0.53 4.22
CA MET A 152 -21.98 1.33 3.88
C MET A 152 -23.30 0.59 4.11
N ASN A 153 -23.29 -0.74 4.22
CA ASN A 153 -24.51 -1.52 4.44
C ASN A 153 -24.84 -1.78 5.92
N ARG A 154 -24.12 -1.16 6.88
CA ARG A 154 -24.53 -1.13 8.30
C ARG A 154 -25.55 -0.02 8.56
N SER A 155 -26.70 -0.09 7.90
CA SER A 155 -27.89 0.71 8.27
C SER A 155 -28.81 -0.02 9.25
N ALA A 156 -28.39 -1.16 9.83
CA ALA A 156 -29.06 -1.64 11.02
C ALA A 156 -28.72 -0.68 12.16
N PRO A 157 -29.69 0.03 12.78
CA PRO A 157 -29.42 0.86 13.92
C PRO A 157 -28.79 -0.04 14.98
N VAL A 158 -27.54 0.25 15.35
CA VAL A 158 -26.98 -0.31 16.57
C VAL A 158 -27.84 0.26 17.69
N ASN A 159 -28.85 -0.49 18.11
CA ASN A 159 -29.56 -0.23 19.34
C ASN A 159 -28.52 -0.44 20.45
N VAL A 160 -27.80 0.63 20.79
CA VAL A 160 -27.05 0.71 22.03
C VAL A 160 -28.12 0.68 23.11
N GLN A 161 -28.45 -0.52 23.59
CA GLN A 161 -29.15 -0.66 24.86
C GLN A 161 -28.19 -0.14 25.92
N ILE A 162 -28.28 1.15 26.20
CA ILE A 162 -27.69 1.76 27.39
C ILE A 162 -28.36 1.01 28.55
N SER A 163 -27.63 0.07 29.16
CA SER A 163 -28.08 -0.53 30.41
C SER A 163 -28.30 0.60 31.41
N PRO A 164 -29.51 0.74 31.98
CA PRO A 164 -29.76 1.79 32.95
C PRO A 164 -28.87 1.58 34.17
N ALA A 165 -28.07 2.60 34.46
CA ALA A 165 -27.25 2.80 35.65
C ALA A 165 -26.34 1.62 36.01
N ASP A 166 -25.14 1.59 35.42
CA ASP A 166 -24.01 0.97 36.11
C ASP A 166 -23.76 1.76 37.41
N PRO A 167 -23.92 1.17 38.61
CA PRO A 167 -23.74 1.86 39.88
C PRO A 167 -22.31 2.38 40.10
N TYR A 168 -21.36 2.02 39.24
CA TYR A 168 -19.99 2.52 39.29
C TYR A 168 -19.73 3.81 38.50
N PHE A 169 -20.65 4.23 37.62
CA PHE A 169 -20.60 5.53 36.95
C PHE A 169 -21.78 6.37 37.43
N PRO A 170 -21.66 7.09 38.56
CA PRO A 170 -22.69 8.04 38.94
C PRO A 170 -22.88 9.02 37.78
N THR A 171 -24.11 9.14 37.29
CA THR A 171 -24.59 10.26 36.48
C THR A 171 -24.57 11.52 37.34
N GLY A 172 -23.38 11.91 37.77
CA GLY A 172 -23.08 13.22 38.30
C GLY A 172 -22.92 14.12 37.10
N GLU A 173 -23.72 15.16 37.08
CA GLU A 173 -23.68 16.29 36.20
C GLU A 173 -22.25 16.86 36.21
N ALA A 174 -21.40 16.35 35.30
CA ALA A 174 -20.14 17.01 34.97
C ALA A 174 -20.55 18.24 34.16
N THR A 175 -20.91 19.29 34.87
CA THR A 175 -21.00 20.65 34.34
C THR A 175 -19.63 20.96 33.74
N TRP A 176 -19.53 20.85 32.41
CA TRP A 176 -18.41 21.38 31.62
C TRP A 176 -18.46 22.91 31.58
N ASP A 177 -19.09 23.54 32.56
CA ASP A 177 -18.97 24.96 32.80
C ASP A 177 -17.55 25.20 33.31
N GLU A 178 -16.86 26.12 32.66
CA GLU A 178 -15.64 26.77 33.16
C GLU A 178 -14.31 26.06 32.84
N TYR A 179 -14.05 25.81 31.56
CA TYR A 179 -12.72 26.09 31.00
C TYR A 179 -12.83 27.25 30.01
N ASP A 180 -13.03 28.43 30.59
CA ASP A 180 -12.91 29.74 29.94
C ASP A 180 -11.44 30.18 30.06
N GLU A 181 -10.52 29.38 29.51
CA GLU A 181 -9.10 29.72 29.42
C GLU A 181 -8.78 30.14 27.98
N ASP A 182 -9.02 31.42 27.72
CA ASP A 182 -8.09 32.34 27.05
C ASP A 182 -7.12 31.71 26.03
N PHE A 183 -7.68 31.09 24.98
CA PHE A 183 -6.91 30.85 23.76
C PHE A 183 -6.77 32.18 23.04
N GLY A 184 -5.72 32.91 23.43
CA GLY A 184 -5.25 34.10 22.74
C GLY A 184 -5.26 33.84 21.23
N ALA A 185 -5.90 34.75 20.51
CA ALA A 185 -5.89 34.80 19.06
C ALA A 185 -4.45 34.96 18.59
N GLU A 186 -3.76 33.85 18.38
CA GLU A 186 -2.52 33.82 17.63
C GLU A 186 -2.88 34.10 16.19
N ASP A 187 -2.46 35.28 15.77
CA ASP A 187 -2.60 35.89 14.45
C ASP A 187 -1.86 35.02 13.42
N TRP A 188 -2.57 34.07 12.81
CA TRP A 188 -2.08 33.26 11.68
C TRP A 188 -2.20 34.00 10.33
N ASP A 189 -2.45 35.31 10.34
CA ASP A 189 -2.37 36.11 9.13
C ASP A 189 -0.90 36.25 8.68
N SER A 190 -0.68 35.88 7.42
CA SER A 190 0.46 36.26 6.56
C SER A 190 1.75 35.43 6.65
N GLU A 191 1.65 34.11 6.43
CA GLU A 191 2.74 33.44 5.70
C GLU A 191 2.41 33.47 4.21
N ASP A 192 3.08 34.41 3.56
CA ASP A 192 3.10 34.76 2.15
C ASP A 192 3.58 33.55 1.32
N TRP A 193 2.65 32.67 0.91
CA TRP A 193 2.91 31.55 0.00
C TRP A 193 2.91 31.95 -1.48
N ASP A 194 2.91 33.26 -1.76
CA ASP A 194 3.09 33.76 -3.11
C ASP A 194 4.58 33.70 -3.49
N SER A 195 4.83 33.05 -4.62
CA SER A 195 6.04 33.08 -5.44
C SER A 195 7.14 32.04 -5.18
N GLU A 196 6.80 30.76 -5.36
CA GLU A 196 7.77 29.85 -5.98
C GLU A 196 7.32 29.51 -7.41
N ASP A 197 7.87 30.34 -8.28
CA ASP A 197 7.90 30.30 -9.73
C ASP A 197 8.38 28.92 -10.21
N TRP A 198 7.45 28.00 -10.48
CA TRP A 198 7.71 26.75 -11.20
C TRP A 198 7.84 27.02 -12.70
N ASP A 199 8.67 28.00 -13.03
CA ASP A 199 9.09 28.29 -14.37
C ASP A 199 9.90 27.10 -14.88
N ARG A 200 9.34 26.45 -15.91
CA ARG A 200 10.04 25.76 -16.99
C ARG A 200 11.12 24.75 -16.58
N ALA A 201 10.71 23.49 -16.54
CA ALA A 201 11.51 22.45 -17.18
C ALA A 201 10.79 22.04 -18.46
N ASP A 202 11.25 22.61 -19.58
CA ASP A 202 10.96 22.14 -20.93
C ASP A 202 11.28 20.64 -20.98
N PHE A 203 10.25 19.80 -21.02
CA PHE A 203 10.39 18.39 -21.35
C PHE A 203 10.60 18.32 -22.87
N ASP A 204 11.87 18.36 -23.25
CA ASP A 204 12.35 18.15 -24.60
C ASP A 204 11.79 16.82 -25.13
N GLU A 205 10.82 16.92 -26.05
CA GLU A 205 10.30 15.82 -26.85
C GLU A 205 11.47 15.19 -27.60
N SER A 206 12.03 14.14 -27.02
CA SER A 206 12.93 13.24 -27.75
C SER A 206 12.08 12.41 -28.71
N ASP A 207 11.86 12.97 -29.90
CA ASP A 207 11.48 12.26 -31.12
C ASP A 207 12.47 11.11 -31.37
N GLU A 208 12.23 9.94 -30.79
CA GLU A 208 12.86 8.70 -31.26
C GLU A 208 12.08 8.17 -32.47
N VAL A 209 12.44 8.74 -33.60
CA VAL A 209 12.21 8.20 -34.94
C VAL A 209 13.01 6.91 -35.07
N TRP A 210 12.39 5.76 -34.79
CA TRP A 210 12.96 4.48 -35.22
C TRP A 210 12.61 4.25 -36.69
N GLU A 211 13.54 4.67 -37.53
CA GLU A 211 13.59 4.38 -38.96
C GLU A 211 13.40 2.88 -39.23
N ALA A 212 12.56 2.61 -40.21
CA ALA A 212 12.41 1.33 -40.87
C ALA A 212 13.73 0.88 -41.50
N GLU A 213 14.36 -0.16 -40.95
CA GLU A 213 15.43 -0.87 -41.64
C GLU A 213 14.91 -2.18 -42.24
N ARG A 214 14.85 -2.14 -43.58
CA ARG A 214 14.62 -3.25 -44.50
C ARG A 214 15.65 -4.35 -44.27
N VAL A 215 15.21 -5.61 -44.24
CA VAL A 215 15.66 -6.71 -45.14
C VAL A 215 14.51 -7.69 -45.33
#